data_AF-A0A852APP6-F1
#
_entry.id   AF-A0A852APP6-F1
#
_cell.length_a   1.000
_cell.length_b   1.000
_cell.length_c   1.000
_cell.angle_alpha   90.00
_cell.angle_beta   90.00
_cell.angle_gamma   90.00
#
_symmetry.space_group_name_H-M   'P 1'
#
loop_
_entity.id
_entity.type
_entity.pdbx_description
1 polymer ?
#
loop_
_entity_poly.entity_id
_entity_poly.type
_entity_poly.pdbx_seq_one_letter_code
_entity_poly.pdbx_strand_id
1 'polypeptide(L)' 'VSPRIRWLSPGPLRILPGHFGVPRGGRDRLRPPPGLPRPRSRLVLRDLSLTWALHGGRDFGPGHAHHR' A
#
# COMPACT_ATOMS: atom_id res chain seq x y z
N VAL A 1 -16.66 -10.73 -8.91
CA VAL A 1 -16.09 -9.64 -9.74
C VAL A 1 -14.59 -9.88 -9.84
N SER A 2 -14.06 -10.11 -11.05
CA SER A 2 -12.62 -10.39 -11.24
C SER A 2 -11.81 -9.08 -11.22
N PRO A 3 -10.57 -9.07 -10.67
CA PRO A 3 -9.73 -7.88 -10.67
C PRO A 3 -9.38 -7.47 -12.10
N ARG A 4 -9.42 -6.16 -12.39
CA ARG A 4 -9.07 -5.59 -13.70
C ARG A 4 -8.00 -4.53 -13.52
N ILE A 5 -6.98 -4.58 -14.37
CA ILE A 5 -5.95 -3.55 -14.44
C ILE A 5 -6.53 -2.36 -15.21
N ARG A 6 -6.41 -1.15 -14.64
CA ARG A 6 -6.76 0.10 -15.31
C ARG A 6 -5.51 0.95 -15.46
N TRP A 7 -5.07 1.15 -16.69
CA TRP A 7 -4.05 2.14 -17.02
C TRP A 7 -4.65 3.54 -16.93
N LEU A 8 -4.03 4.41 -16.13
CA LEU A 8 -4.52 5.78 -15.91
C LEU A 8 -3.98 6.79 -16.93
N SER A 9 -2.86 6.46 -17.60
CA SER A 9 -2.26 7.30 -18.64
C SER A 9 -1.54 6.44 -19.69
N PRO A 10 -1.60 6.81 -20.99
CA PRO A 10 -0.72 6.24 -21.99
C PRO A 10 0.70 6.82 -21.81
N GLY A 11 1.71 5.94 -21.81
CA GLY A 11 3.12 6.34 -21.75
C GLY A 11 3.67 6.56 -20.33
N PRO A 12 4.93 7.05 -20.23
CA PRO A 12 5.63 7.16 -18.96
C PRO A 12 4.99 8.20 -18.03
N LEU A 13 4.95 7.89 -16.73
CA LEU A 13 4.50 8.83 -15.70
C LEU A 13 5.48 10.01 -15.61
N ARG A 14 4.95 11.23 -15.72
CA ARG A 14 5.75 12.46 -15.53
C ARG A 14 5.82 12.79 -14.04
N ILE A 15 7.03 12.81 -13.50
CA ILE A 15 7.27 13.26 -12.13
C ILE A 15 7.38 14.79 -12.14
N LEU A 16 6.44 15.48 -11.50
CA LEU A 16 6.47 16.93 -11.36
C LEU A 16 7.06 17.30 -9.98
N PRO A 17 8.08 18.16 -9.90
CA PRO A 17 8.60 18.65 -8.63
C PRO A 17 7.49 19.28 -7.79
N GLY A 18 7.33 18.84 -6.54
CA GLY A 18 6.30 19.37 -5.64
C GLY A 18 4.85 19.06 -6.03
N HIS A 19 4.60 18.06 -6.89
CA HIS A 19 3.24 17.70 -7.33
C HIS A 19 2.27 17.45 -6.16
N PHE A 20 2.77 16.74 -5.15
CA PHE A 20 2.07 16.54 -3.89
C PHE A 20 2.71 17.44 -2.85
N GLY A 21 1.88 18.14 -2.08
CA GLY A 21 2.35 18.89 -0.93
C GLY A 21 3.03 17.96 0.08
N VAL A 22 4.00 18.50 0.84
CA VAL A 22 4.57 17.81 1.99
C VAL A 22 3.42 17.39 2.90
N PRO A 23 3.28 16.10 3.26
CA PRO A 23 2.26 15.66 4.21
C PRO A 23 2.36 16.52 5.47
N ARG A 24 1.32 17.31 5.75
CA ARG A 24 1.28 18.22 6.89
C ARG A 24 1.18 17.41 8.18
N GLY A 25 2.33 17.04 8.73
CA GLY A 25 2.47 16.29 9.97
C GLY A 25 1.99 14.84 9.83
N GLY A 26 2.79 13.90 10.33
CA GLY A 26 2.30 12.55 10.57
C GLY A 26 1.17 12.65 11.59
N ARG A 27 -0.08 12.44 11.15
CA ARG A 27 -1.14 12.13 12.10
C ARG A 27 -0.68 10.88 12.82
N ASP A 28 -0.54 10.96 14.15
CA ASP A 28 -0.26 9.78 14.95
C ASP A 28 -1.37 8.76 14.64
N ARG A 29 -1.01 7.74 13.84
CA ARG A 29 -1.93 6.71 13.36
C ARG A 29 -2.38 5.80 14.49
N LEU A 30 -1.65 5.81 15.61
CA LEU A 30 -1.98 5.07 16.81
C LEU A 30 -2.79 5.91 17.80
N ARG A 31 -2.96 7.23 17.54
CA ARG A 31 -3.78 8.08 18.40
C ARG A 31 -5.23 7.59 18.37
N PRO A 32 -5.79 7.24 19.54
CA PRO A 32 -7.19 6.83 19.61
C PRO A 32 -8.12 7.99 19.21
N PRO A 33 -9.27 7.69 18.58
CA PRO A 33 -10.29 8.69 18.32
C PRO A 33 -10.76 9.40 19.60
N PRO A 34 -11.23 10.66 19.51
CA PRO A 34 -11.89 11.32 20.63
C PRO A 34 -13.08 10.49 21.14
N GLY A 35 -13.23 10.37 22.45
CA GLY A 35 -14.33 9.64 23.07
C GLY A 35 -14.16 8.11 23.14
N LEU A 36 -12.99 7.57 22.77
CA LEU A 36 -12.72 6.15 22.96
C LEU A 36 -12.77 5.81 24.46
N PRO A 37 -13.59 4.81 24.88
CA PRO A 37 -13.71 4.46 26.29
C PRO A 37 -12.39 3.92 26.83
N ARG A 38 -12.17 4.08 28.14
CA ARG A 38 -11.03 3.45 28.81
C ARG A 38 -11.14 1.93 28.68
N PRO A 39 -10.06 1.22 28.31
CA PRO A 39 -10.08 -0.23 28.20
C PRO A 39 -10.34 -0.86 29.58
N ARG A 40 -11.22 -1.87 29.63
CA ARG A 40 -11.52 -2.62 30.86
C ARG A 40 -10.37 -3.55 31.27
N SER A 41 -9.62 -4.06 30.31
CA SER A 41 -8.45 -4.91 30.51
C SER A 41 -7.39 -4.58 29.47
N ARG A 42 -6.12 -4.90 29.78
CA ARG A 42 -4.98 -4.76 28.88
C ARG A 42 -4.38 -6.15 28.65
N LEU A 43 -4.33 -6.57 27.40
CA LEU A 43 -3.74 -7.85 26.98
C LEU A 43 -2.44 -7.56 26.24
N VAL A 44 -1.43 -8.39 26.46
CA VAL A 44 -0.14 -8.34 25.75
C VAL A 44 0.02 -9.63 25.00
N LEU A 45 0.16 -9.54 23.67
CA LEU A 45 0.53 -10.67 22.84
C LEU A 45 2.03 -10.95 23.04
N ARG A 46 2.38 -12.15 23.49
CA ARG A 46 3.78 -12.52 23.75
C ARG A 46 4.46 -13.11 22.51
N ASP A 47 3.77 -14.01 21.83
CA ASP A 47 4.31 -14.73 20.68
C ASP A 47 3.33 -14.66 19.50
N LEU A 48 3.85 -14.33 18.32
CA LEU A 48 3.10 -14.30 17.05
C LEU A 48 3.94 -14.94 15.94
N SER A 49 3.38 -15.95 15.27
CA SER A 49 3.96 -16.55 14.08
C SER A 49 3.15 -16.16 12.85
N LEU A 50 3.77 -15.48 11.89
CA LEU A 50 3.16 -15.12 10.62
C LEU A 50 3.97 -15.72 9.47
N THR A 51 3.30 -16.46 8.60
CA THR A 51 3.87 -16.93 7.33
C THR A 51 3.27 -16.11 6.20
N TRP A 52 4.06 -15.21 5.62
CA TRP A 52 3.67 -14.48 4.42
C TRP A 52 4.28 -15.14 3.19
N ALA A 53 3.46 -15.74 2.34
CA ALA A 53 3.89 -16.25 1.04
C ALA A 53 3.44 -15.25 -0.04
N LEU A 54 4.39 -14.50 -0.60
CA LEU A 54 4.13 -13.69 -1.78
C LEU A 54 4.46 -14.53 -3.01
N HIS A 55 3.43 -14.97 -3.71
CA HIS A 55 3.59 -15.66 -4.99
C HIS A 55 3.68 -14.60 -6.10
N GLY A 56 4.87 -14.41 -6.66
CA GLY A 56 5.04 -13.59 -7.85
C GLY A 56 4.35 -14.26 -9.04
N GLY A 57 3.41 -13.55 -9.67
CA GLY A 57 2.83 -13.96 -10.95
C GLY A 57 3.86 -13.85 -12.09
N ARG A 58 3.54 -14.47 -13.23
CA ARG A 58 4.29 -14.31 -14.49
C ARG A 58 3.79 -13.07 -15.26
N ASP A 59 3.58 -11.97 -14.55
CA ASP A 59 2.81 -10.80 -15.03
C ASP A 59 3.50 -10.07 -16.21
N PHE A 60 4.77 -10.39 -16.45
CA PHE A 60 5.57 -9.92 -17.57
C PHE A 60 6.10 -11.12 -18.36
N GLY A 61 5.23 -11.81 -19.11
CA GLY A 61 5.60 -12.87 -20.04
C GLY A 61 6.80 -12.49 -20.95
N PRO A 62 7.38 -13.46 -21.70
CA PRO A 62 8.58 -13.23 -22.51
C PRO A 62 8.38 -12.00 -23.39
N GLY A 63 9.30 -11.05 -23.24
CA GLY A 63 9.07 -9.64 -23.50
C GLY A 63 8.54 -9.31 -24.89
N HIS A 64 7.90 -8.14 -24.98
CA HIS A 64 7.90 -7.37 -26.22
C HIS A 64 9.36 -7.04 -26.56
N ALA A 65 10.04 -7.98 -27.21
CA ALA A 65 11.19 -7.68 -28.02
C ALA A 65 10.74 -6.63 -29.03
N HIS A 66 11.39 -5.48 -28.97
CA HIS A 66 11.28 -4.37 -29.90
C HIS A 66 11.09 -4.87 -31.33
N HIS A 67 9.90 -4.65 -31.88
CA HIS A 67 9.72 -4.63 -33.33
C HIS A 67 9.66 -3.16 -33.74
N ARG A 68 10.62 -2.83 -34.61
CA ARG A 68 10.86 -1.52 -35.24
C ARG A 68 9.60 -0.80 -35.69
#